data_AF-A0A1M5KPK6-F1
#
_entry.id   AF-A0A1M5KPK6-F1
#
_cell.length_a   1.000
_cell.length_b   1.000
_cell.length_c   1.000
_cell.angle_alpha   90.00
_cell.angle_beta   90.00
_cell.angle_gamma   90.00
#
_symmetry.space_group_name_H-M   'P 1'
#
loop_
_entity.id
_entity.type
_entity.pdbx_description
1 polymer ?
#
loop_
_entity_poly.entity_id
_entity_poly.type
_entity_poly.pdbx_seq_one_letter_code
_entity_poly.pdbx_strand_id
1 'polypeptide(L)' 'MAEHEQRCKACEGTGMLADDEGWQYKCSVCHGDGVYSQSDANREARVMSVDQNNRLLD' A
#
# COMPACT_ATOMS: atom_id res chain seq x y z
N MET A 1 -22.80 13.09 3.74
CA MET A 1 -21.74 12.77 4.71
C MET A 1 -20.82 11.76 4.03
N ALA A 2 -19.85 12.18 3.21
CA ALA A 2 -19.12 11.22 2.34
C ALA A 2 -17.78 11.72 1.78
N GLU A 3 -17.05 12.59 2.49
CA GLU A 3 -15.75 13.08 1.97
C GLU A 3 -14.54 12.33 2.59
N HIS A 4 -14.75 11.60 3.68
CA HIS A 4 -13.67 10.90 4.41
C HIS A 4 -13.55 9.40 4.07
N GLU A 5 -14.28 8.90 3.07
CA GLU A 5 -14.32 7.47 2.79
C GLU A 5 -13.22 7.00 1.82
N GLN A 6 -12.65 7.91 1.02
CA GLN A 6 -11.61 7.57 0.06
C GLN A 6 -10.20 7.85 0.55
N ARG A 7 -10.02 8.47 1.72
CA ARG A 7 -8.68 8.68 2.28
C ARG A 7 -8.05 7.34 2.63
N CYS A 8 -6.84 7.08 2.14
CA CYS A 8 -6.14 5.84 2.47
C CYS A 8 -5.86 5.81 3.97
N LYS A 9 -6.46 4.84 4.67
CA LYS A 9 -6.33 4.70 6.13
C LYS A 9 -4.93 4.25 6.56
N ALA A 10 -4.17 3.63 5.67
CA ALA A 10 -2.84 3.12 5.99
C ALA A 10 -1.81 4.26 6.14
N CYS A 11 -1.81 5.23 5.22
CA CYS A 11 -0.93 6.40 5.27
C CYS A 11 -1.65 7.68 5.71
N GLU A 12 -2.91 7.57 6.12
CA GLU A 12 -3.77 8.70 6.44
C GLU A 12 -3.69 9.81 5.37
N GLY A 13 -3.79 9.48 4.10
CA GLY A 13 -3.80 10.52 3.05
C GLY A 13 -2.45 11.10 2.63
N THR A 14 -1.33 10.72 3.27
CA THR A 14 -0.02 11.26 2.90
C THR A 14 0.58 10.58 1.66
N GLY A 15 0.13 9.37 1.34
CA GLY A 15 0.74 8.53 0.31
C GLY A 15 2.09 7.91 0.74
N MET A 16 2.58 8.23 1.93
CA MET A 16 3.89 7.84 2.41
C MET A 16 3.76 7.18 3.79
N LEU A 17 4.54 6.14 4.03
CA LEU A 17 4.68 5.50 5.32
C LEU A 17 6.09 5.75 5.82
N ALA A 18 6.24 5.81 7.15
CA ALA A 18 7.52 5.91 7.80
C ALA A 18 7.66 4.78 8.81
N ASP A 19 8.80 4.09 8.77
CA ASP A 19 9.16 3.08 9.77
C ASP A 19 9.73 3.75 11.04
N ASP A 20 9.90 2.97 12.11
CA ASP A 20 10.50 3.41 13.38
C ASP A 20 11.93 3.95 13.22
N GLU A 21 12.64 3.51 12.18
CA GLU A 21 13.97 4.02 11.79
C GLU A 21 13.92 5.35 11.03
N GLY A 22 12.72 5.90 10.78
CA GLY A 22 12.52 7.17 10.09
C GLY A 22 12.63 7.09 8.56
N TRP A 23 12.71 5.90 8.00
CA TRP A 23 12.75 5.70 6.55
C TRP A 23 11.38 5.93 5.94
N GLN A 24 11.31 6.68 4.85
CA GLN A 24 10.07 6.99 4.16
C GLN A 24 9.92 6.16 2.88
N TYR A 25 8.77 5.53 2.71
CA TYR A 25 8.45 4.70 1.56
C TYR A 25 7.03 4.97 1.08
N LYS A 26 6.77 4.70 -0.21
CA LYS A 26 5.43 4.84 -0.77
C LYS A 26 4.50 3.85 -0.08
N CYS A 27 3.33 4.33 0.33
CA CYS A 27 2.31 3.50 0.93
C CYS A 27 1.93 2.38 -0.04
N SER A 28 2.08 1.12 0.35
CA SER A 28 1.77 -0.05 -0.49
C SER A 28 0.27 -0.23 -0.75
N VAL A 29 -0.59 0.41 0.06
CA VAL A 29 -2.06 0.27 -0.02
C VAL A 29 -2.67 1.22 -1.05
N CYS A 30 -2.21 2.47 -1.11
CA CYS A 30 -2.63 3.45 -2.12
C CYS A 30 -1.54 3.79 -3.12
N HIS A 31 -0.43 3.04 -3.11
CA HIS A 31 0.72 3.18 -4.01
C HIS A 31 1.38 4.56 -4.10
N GLY A 32 1.13 5.47 -3.14
CA GLY A 32 1.68 6.83 -3.16
C GLY A 32 0.64 7.92 -3.34
N ASP A 33 -0.60 7.57 -3.69
CA ASP A 33 -1.63 8.55 -4.06
C ASP A 33 -2.37 9.16 -2.86
N GLY A 34 -2.25 8.55 -1.67
CA GLY A 34 -2.94 9.00 -0.44
C GLY A 34 -4.45 8.70 -0.43
N VAL A 35 -5.03 8.28 -1.55
CA VAL A 35 -6.44 7.96 -1.70
C VAL A 35 -6.56 6.46 -2.00
N TYR A 36 -7.46 5.76 -1.31
CA TYR A 36 -7.80 4.37 -1.60
C TYR A 36 -9.04 4.35 -2.50
N SER A 37 -8.82 4.13 -3.79
CA SER A 37 -9.86 4.14 -4.82
C SER A 37 -10.30 2.74 -5.23
N GLN A 38 -11.38 2.61 -6.01
CA GLN A 38 -11.78 1.33 -6.61
C GLN A 38 -10.67 0.73 -7.48
N SER A 39 -9.80 1.55 -8.07
CA SER A 39 -8.65 1.10 -8.84
C SER A 39 -7.63 0.37 -7.96
N ASP A 40 -7.46 0.81 -6.70
CA ASP A 40 -6.61 0.14 -5.72
C ASP A 40 -7.27 -1.15 -5.20
N ALA A 41 -8.60 -1.16 -5.06
CA ALA A 41 -9.34 -2.37 -4.72
C ALA A 41 -9.32 -3.43 -5.83
N ASN A 42 -9.20 -3.01 -7.10
CA ASN A 42 -9.09 -3.89 -8.26
C ASN A 42 -7.64 -4.31 -8.55
N ARG A 43 -6.63 -3.71 -7.89
CA ARG A 43 -5.25 -4.15 -7.99
C ARG A 43 -5.09 -5.50 -7.32
N GLU A 44 -5.06 -6.53 -8.16
CA GLU A 44 -4.87 -7.90 -7.75
C GLU A 44 -3.57 -8.03 -6.95
N ALA A 45 -3.68 -8.57 -5.72
CA ALA A 45 -2.51 -8.96 -4.96
C ALA A 45 -1.74 -9.99 -5.78
N ARG A 46 -0.58 -9.59 -6.31
CA ARG A 46 0.26 -10.51 -7.07
C ARG A 46 0.78 -11.58 -6.13
N VAL A 47 0.26 -12.80 -6.27
CA VAL A 47 0.80 -13.98 -5.58
C VAL A 47 2.16 -14.27 -6.21
N MET A 48 3.22 -13.81 -5.54
CA MET A 48 4.59 -14.11 -5.95
C MET A 48 4.97 -15.49 -5.42
N SER A 49 5.58 -16.32 -6.28
CA SER A 49 6.08 -17.63 -5.87
C SER A 49 7.31 -17.45 -4.99
N VAL A 50 7.32 -18.08 -3.83
CA VAL A 50 8.44 -18.06 -2.89
C VAL A 50 9.01 -19.46 -2.67
N ASP A 51 10.31 -19.56 -2.46
CA ASP A 51 10.98 -20.80 -2.03
C ASP A 51 10.73 -21.10 -0.54
N GLN A 52 11.11 -22.29 -0.06
CA GLN A 52 11.08 -22.71 1.36
C GLN A 52 11.74 -21.70 2.32
N ASN A 53 12.71 -20.91 1.84
CA ASN A 53 13.36 -19.85 2.61
C ASN A 53 12.67 -18.48 2.49
N ASN A 54 11.45 -18.42 1.97
CA ASN A 54 10.68 -17.20 1.74
C ASN A 54 11.41 -16.18 0.85
N ARG A 55 12.20 -16.69 -0.11
CA ARG A 55 12.87 -15.88 -1.15
C ARG A 55 12.00 -15.83 -2.39
N LEU A 56 11.84 -14.64 -2.95
CA LEU A 56 11.16 -14.44 -4.24
C LEU A 56 11.92 -15.19 -5.33
N LEU A 57 11.22 -16.03 -6.08
CA LEU A 57 11.72 -16.69 -7.28
C LEU A 57 11.29 -15.86 -8.50
N ASP A 58 12.24 -15.26 -9.22
CA ASP A 58 12.03 -14.57 -10.51
C ASP A 58 12.06 -15.57 -11.67
#